data_AF-A0AAX0YRR0-F1
#
_entry.id   AF-A0AAX0YRR0-F1
#
_cell.length_a   1.000
_cell.length_b   1.000
_cell.length_c   1.000
_cell.angle_alpha   90.00
_cell.angle_beta   90.00
_cell.angle_gamma   90.00
#
_symmetry.space_group_name_H-M   'P 1'
#
loop_
_entity.id
_entity.type
_entity.pdbx_description
1 polymer ?
#
loop_
_entity_poly.entity_id
_entity_poly.type
_entity_poly.pdbx_seq_one_letter_code
_entity_poly.pdbx_strand_id
1 'polypeptide(L)' 'MKNFKVTYVVSPHFDVPCQYSINAASELDSHKTAQQELEIRYPNQKISIITISEA' A
#
# COMPACT_ATOMS: atom_id res chain seq x y z
N MET A 1 -12.07 11.12 -7.98
CA MET A 1 -11.15 10.24 -7.22
C MET A 1 -11.73 8.85 -7.25
N LYS A 2 -10.89 7.83 -7.38
CA LYS A 2 -11.25 6.43 -7.42
C LYS A 2 -10.73 5.76 -6.16
N ASN A 3 -11.43 4.74 -5.68
CA ASN A 3 -11.00 3.95 -4.54
C ASN A 3 -10.12 2.81 -5.04
N PHE A 4 -8.98 2.61 -4.40
CA PHE A 4 -8.05 1.53 -4.70
C PHE A 4 -7.83 0.71 -3.44
N LYS A 5 -7.90 -0.61 -3.58
CA LYS A 5 -7.54 -1.57 -2.56
C LYS A 5 -6.08 -1.94 -2.71
N VAL A 6 -5.30 -1.71 -1.67
CA VAL A 6 -3.86 -1.99 -1.62
C VAL A 6 -3.62 -3.16 -0.68
N THR A 7 -2.95 -4.19 -1.16
CA THR A 7 -2.46 -5.32 -0.36
C THR A 7 -0.95 -5.22 -0.25
N TYR A 8 -0.41 -5.27 0.97
CA TYR A 8 1.03 -5.14 1.23
C TYR A 8 1.48 -6.08 2.36
N VAL A 9 2.76 -6.39 2.38
CA VAL A 9 3.43 -7.20 3.42
C VAL A 9 4.54 -6.35 4.03
N VAL A 10 4.80 -6.54 5.33
CA VAL A 10 5.79 -5.76 6.07
C VAL A 10 6.76 -6.72 6.77
N SER A 11 7.96 -6.88 6.21
CA SER A 11 8.98 -7.77 6.74
C SER A 11 9.97 -7.06 7.69
N PRO A 12 10.49 -7.75 8.72
CA PRO A 12 10.21 -9.14 9.10
C PRO A 12 9.00 -9.31 10.04
N HIS A 13 8.24 -8.24 10.28
CA HIS A 13 7.28 -8.20 11.40
C HIS A 13 5.98 -8.94 11.10
N PHE A 14 5.58 -8.98 9.83
CA PHE A 14 4.33 -9.56 9.38
C PHE A 14 4.60 -10.39 8.12
N ASP A 15 4.56 -11.71 8.23
CA ASP A 15 4.39 -12.64 7.09
C ASP A 15 2.93 -12.71 6.62
N VAL A 16 2.08 -11.78 7.08
CA VAL A 16 0.65 -11.75 6.79
C VAL A 16 0.35 -10.54 5.89
N PRO A 17 -0.38 -10.74 4.77
CA PRO A 17 -0.82 -9.63 3.92
C PRO A 17 -1.79 -8.70 4.66
N CYS A 18 -1.43 -7.43 4.74
CA CYS A 18 -2.29 -6.35 5.20
C CYS A 18 -3.05 -5.74 4.02
N GLN A 19 -4.28 -5.29 4.25
CA GLN A 19 -5.10 -4.62 3.24
C GLN A 19 -5.61 -3.29 3.74
N TYR A 20 -5.64 -2.29 2.86
CA TYR A 20 -6.28 -1.00 3.13
C TYR A 20 -6.79 -0.36 1.84
N SER A 21 -7.64 0.65 1.99
CA SER A 21 -8.22 1.41 0.89
C SER A 21 -7.64 2.81 0.84
N ILE A 22 -7.33 3.28 -0.37
CA ILE A 22 -6.86 4.64 -0.62
C ILE A 22 -7.67 5.27 -1.75
N ASN A 23 -7.87 6.58 -1.67
CA ASN A 23 -8.51 7.34 -2.74
C ASN A 23 -7.42 8.05 -3.56
N ALA A 24 -7.33 7.74 -4.85
CA ALA A 24 -6.34 8.34 -5.75
C ALA A 24 -6.99 8.77 -7.07
N ALA A 25 -6.30 9.62 -7.84
CA ALA A 25 -6.78 10.08 -9.13
C ALA A 25 -6.57 9.03 -10.24
N SER A 26 -5.51 8.22 -10.12
CA SER A 26 -5.16 7.16 -11.06
C SER A 26 -4.51 5.99 -10.32
N GLU A 27 -4.35 4.86 -11.00
CA GLU A 27 -3.62 3.70 -10.47
C GLU A 27 -2.15 4.05 -10.15
N LEU A 28 -1.49 4.82 -11.03
CA LEU A 28 -0.12 5.28 -10.80
C LEU A 28 -0.01 6.16 -9.54
N ASP A 29 -0.97 7.06 -9.33
CA ASP A 29 -1.01 7.88 -8.12
C ASP A 29 -1.27 7.01 -6.89
N SER A 30 -2.16 6.02 -7.02
CA SER A 30 -2.45 5.07 -5.93
C SER A 30 -1.19 4.33 -5.48
N HIS A 31 -0.34 3.90 -6.42
CA HIS A 31 0.95 3.27 -6.11
C HIS A 31 1.89 4.21 -5.35
N LYS A 32 2.05 5.45 -5.83
CA LYS A 32 2.95 6.43 -5.19
C LYS A 32 2.47 6.81 -3.80
N THR A 33 1.18 7.12 -3.65
CA THR A 33 0.58 7.44 -2.35
C THR A 33 0.68 6.26 -1.40
N ALA A 34 0.38 5.04 -1.87
CA ALA A 34 0.47 3.85 -1.05
C ALA A 34 1.90 3.66 -0.51
N GLN A 35 2.89 3.74 -1.39
CA GLN A 35 4.28 3.56 -1.00
C GLN A 35 4.73 4.61 0.02
N GLN A 36 4.42 5.89 -0.21
CA GLN A 36 4.76 6.97 0.72
C GLN A 36 4.10 6.80 2.09
N GLU A 37 2.80 6.51 2.13
CA GLU A 37 2.09 6.29 3.39
C GLU A 37 2.64 5.10 4.18
N LEU A 38 2.98 4.02 3.48
CA LEU A 38 3.53 2.82 4.09
C LEU A 38 4.94 3.08 4.63
N GLU A 39 5.80 3.76 3.88
CA GLU A 39 7.15 4.15 4.32
C GLU A 39 7.11 5.03 5.59
N ILE A 40 6.12 5.94 5.68
CA ILE A 40 5.90 6.77 6.88
C ILE A 40 5.37 5.94 8.05
N ARG A 41 4.43 5.02 7.79
CA ARG A 41 3.80 4.19 8.82
C ARG A 41 4.76 3.18 9.43
N TYR A 42 5.68 2.63 8.63
CA TYR A 42 6.61 1.58 9.03
C TYR A 42 8.07 1.99 8.79
N PRO A 43 8.57 2.99 9.55
CA PRO A 43 9.93 3.46 9.39
C PRO A 43 10.93 2.33 9.66
N ASN A 44 11.92 2.18 8.77
CA ASN A 44 12.97 1.16 8.81
C ASN A 44 12.52 -0.30 8.59
N GLN A 45 11.28 -0.53 8.14
CA GLN A 45 10.81 -1.88 7.78
C GLN A 45 10.81 -2.06 6.27
N LYS A 46 10.95 -3.32 5.82
CA LYS A 46 10.85 -3.63 4.39
C LYS A 46 9.38 -3.83 4.04
N ILE A 47 8.87 -3.01 3.14
CA ILE A 47 7.48 -3.05 2.70
C ILE A 47 7.43 -3.58 1.28
N SER A 48 6.53 -4.52 1.02
CA SER A 48 6.30 -5.06 -0.32
C SER A 48 4.82 -4.93 -0.65
N ILE A 49 4.50 -4.07 -1.62
CA ILE A 49 3.14 -3.96 -2.15
C ILE A 49 2.93 -5.16 -3.09
N ILE A 50 1.93 -5.98 -2.78
CA ILE A 50 1.62 -7.21 -3.51
C ILE A 50 0.65 -6.91 -4.66
N THR A 51 -0.42 -6.17 -4.37
CA THR A 51 -1.43 -5.81 -5.37
C THR A 51 -2.05 -4.45 -5.08
N ILE A 52 -2.39 -3.72 -6.14
CA ILE A 52 -3.30 -2.58 -6.08
C ILE A 52 -4.38 -2.78 -7.14
N SER A 53 -5.64 -2.63 -6.76
CA SER A 53 -6.79 -2.79 -7.66
C SER A 53 -7.81 -1.71 -7.39
N GLU A 54 -8.38 -1.10 -8.43
CA GLU A 54 -9.56 -0.25 -8.31
C GLU A 54 -10.70 -1.06 -7.67
N ALA A 55 -11.31 -0.50 -6.62
CA ALA A 55 -12.33 -1.14 -5.78
C ALA A 55 -13.75 -0.83 -6.25
#